data_AF-K2BQS4-F1
#
_entry.id   AF-K2BQS4-F1
#
_cell.length_a   1.000
_cell.length_b   1.000
_cell.length_c   1.000
_cell.angle_alpha   90.00
_cell.angle_beta   90.00
_cell.angle_gamma   90.00
#
_symmetry.space_group_name_H-M   'P 1'
#
loop_
_entity.id
_entity.type
_entity.pdbx_description
1 polymer ?
#
loop_
_entity_poly.entity_id
_entity_poly.type
_entity_poly.pdbx_seq_one_letter_code
_entity_poly.pdbx_strand_id
1 'polypeptide(L)'
;MPHHRLEPRPKSVVTNKKSSTNLKPLSKSEVKADKKKRQPRWQRWGKRLLLVGGIGLGLSVFVGIAMFAWFAKDLPSPDQLENRVIAESTKIYDRTGEHLLYETGKDVRRTYTKIDDISPYMIQATVALEDKNFYNHRGFDPIALLRSAGINVATDRQVGGSTITQQFVKLAIVGQERTYSRKIKEVILSVELERKYSKDQILEFYLNEAGYGGINLGVAAASQSYFDKSPKDLTLAEAALLAAIPQKPNRVTQDQEALFTRKDYTLGRMAEEGYITAEQAAAAKLEPIELKRTIAKKDAPHFVDYVVSQLEDDFGSNFINQGLRVTTTLDYDKQHIAEEVIADGMTKVEQYGGSNAALVSLDAHTGQILAMVGSKDYYAADY
;
A
#
# COMPACT_ATOMS: atom_id res chain seq x y z
N MET A 1 -83.74 -21.26 16.11
CA MET A 1 -83.09 -22.51 15.66
C MET A 1 -81.59 -22.38 15.86
N PRO A 2 -80.84 -23.44 16.22
CA PRO A 2 -81.07 -24.44 17.28
C PRO A 2 -79.85 -24.50 18.25
N HIS A 3 -80.09 -24.71 19.56
CA HIS A 3 -79.80 -25.93 20.34
C HIS A 3 -78.34 -26.42 20.45
N HIS A 4 -77.83 -26.44 21.68
CA HIS A 4 -77.46 -27.64 22.48
C HIS A 4 -76.84 -27.16 23.81
N ARG A 5 -77.45 -27.32 25.00
CA ARG A 5 -77.58 -28.54 25.86
C ARG A 5 -76.23 -29.28 25.98
N LEU A 6 -75.57 -29.42 27.13
CA LEU A 6 -76.02 -30.06 28.38
C LEU A 6 -75.12 -29.68 29.59
N GLU A 7 -75.79 -29.56 30.73
CA GLU A 7 -75.41 -29.58 32.16
C GLU A 7 -74.61 -30.85 32.63
N PRO A 8 -74.29 -31.10 33.94
CA PRO A 8 -74.04 -30.23 35.12
C PRO A 8 -73.00 -30.74 36.20
N ARG A 9 -72.66 -29.85 37.17
CA ARG A 9 -72.50 -30.06 38.66
C ARG A 9 -71.32 -30.92 39.23
N PRO A 10 -71.05 -30.90 40.56
CA PRO A 10 -71.00 -29.80 41.56
C PRO A 10 -69.82 -29.96 42.56
N LYS A 11 -69.66 -29.03 43.52
CA LYS A 11 -69.37 -29.29 44.96
C LYS A 11 -69.05 -27.96 45.68
N SER A 12 -70.04 -27.42 46.41
CA SER A 12 -70.21 -27.56 47.87
C SER A 12 -69.33 -26.59 48.68
N VAL A 13 -69.90 -25.41 48.94
CA VAL A 13 -69.48 -24.48 49.99
C VAL A 13 -70.06 -24.97 51.31
N VAL A 14 -69.19 -25.23 52.29
CA VAL A 14 -69.59 -25.31 53.70
C VAL A 14 -68.69 -24.39 54.50
N THR A 15 -69.34 -23.48 55.19
CA THR A 15 -68.80 -22.50 56.13
C THR A 15 -68.56 -23.12 57.51
N ASN A 16 -67.57 -22.57 58.21
CA ASN A 16 -67.71 -21.92 59.53
C ASN A 16 -66.85 -22.47 60.69
N LYS A 17 -66.49 -21.49 61.54
CA LYS A 17 -66.09 -21.51 62.95
C LYS A 17 -64.61 -21.59 63.33
N LYS A 18 -64.14 -20.39 63.69
CA LYS A 18 -63.12 -20.05 64.68
C LYS A 18 -63.19 -20.93 65.94
N SER A 19 -62.01 -21.31 66.44
CA SER A 19 -61.78 -21.57 67.86
C SER A 19 -60.32 -21.26 68.17
N SER A 20 -60.14 -20.27 69.03
CA SER A 20 -58.90 -19.77 69.58
C SER A 20 -58.49 -20.58 70.80
N THR A 21 -57.25 -21.07 70.88
CA THR A 21 -56.64 -21.46 72.16
C THR A 21 -55.11 -21.37 72.12
N ASN A 22 -54.61 -20.30 72.74
CA ASN A 22 -53.49 -20.21 73.67
C ASN A 22 -52.20 -21.02 73.39
N LEU A 23 -51.19 -20.25 72.99
CA LEU A 23 -49.76 -20.55 73.11
C LEU A 23 -49.34 -20.70 74.58
N LYS A 24 -48.54 -21.74 74.87
CA LYS A 24 -47.56 -21.75 75.97
C LYS A 24 -46.15 -21.87 75.36
N PRO A 25 -45.16 -21.08 75.80
CA PRO A 25 -43.80 -21.19 75.30
C PRO A 25 -43.04 -22.27 76.08
N LEU A 26 -42.40 -23.20 75.38
CA LEU A 26 -41.41 -24.10 75.97
C LEU A 26 -40.06 -23.90 75.29
N SER A 27 -39.13 -23.38 76.11
CA SER A 27 -37.71 -23.73 76.18
C SER A 27 -36.89 -23.65 74.89
N LYS A 28 -36.12 -22.55 74.77
CA LYS A 28 -34.90 -22.50 73.94
C LYS A 28 -33.81 -23.36 74.61
N SER A 29 -33.78 -24.65 74.32
CA SER A 29 -32.56 -25.46 74.49
C SER A 29 -31.78 -25.47 73.17
N GLU A 30 -30.47 -25.38 73.35
CA GLU A 30 -29.43 -25.13 72.38
C GLU A 30 -29.36 -26.15 71.25
N VAL A 31 -29.45 -25.66 70.01
CA VAL A 31 -28.75 -26.27 68.88
C VAL A 31 -28.06 -25.14 68.10
N LYS A 32 -26.82 -24.80 68.49
CA LYS A 32 -25.91 -24.03 67.63
C LYS A 32 -25.49 -24.92 66.47
N ALA A 33 -26.33 -25.00 65.44
CA ALA A 33 -25.92 -25.50 64.14
C ALA A 33 -25.10 -24.42 63.45
N ASP A 34 -23.82 -24.69 63.26
CA ASP A 34 -22.85 -23.88 62.53
C ASP A 34 -23.30 -23.68 61.07
N LYS A 35 -24.08 -22.62 60.82
CA LYS A 35 -24.52 -22.23 59.47
C LYS A 35 -23.34 -21.58 58.74
N LYS A 36 -22.37 -22.38 58.28
CA LYS A 36 -21.47 -21.96 57.20
C LYS A 36 -22.33 -21.55 56.00
N LYS A 37 -22.43 -20.22 55.77
CA LYS A 37 -23.08 -19.61 54.60
C LYS A 37 -22.55 -20.27 53.32
N ARG A 38 -23.25 -21.27 52.80
CA ARG A 38 -22.94 -21.91 51.52
C ARG A 38 -23.27 -20.91 50.41
N GLN A 39 -22.24 -20.20 49.93
CA GLN A 39 -22.36 -19.30 48.78
C GLN A 39 -23.05 -20.03 47.60
N PRO A 40 -24.01 -19.38 46.90
CA PRO A 40 -24.78 -19.99 45.83
C PRO A 40 -23.87 -20.52 44.72
N ARG A 41 -24.14 -21.74 44.23
CA ARG A 41 -23.26 -22.46 43.28
C ARG A 41 -22.91 -21.61 42.05
N TRP A 42 -23.82 -20.77 41.57
CA TRP A 42 -23.58 -19.89 40.40
C TRP A 42 -22.42 -18.88 40.58
N GLN A 43 -22.14 -18.43 41.82
CA GLN A 43 -21.04 -17.50 42.13
C GLN A 43 -19.69 -18.22 42.09
N ARG A 44 -19.67 -19.52 42.38
CA ARG A 44 -18.47 -20.37 42.26
C ARG A 44 -18.17 -20.70 40.80
N TRP A 45 -19.20 -20.90 39.97
CA TRP A 45 -19.02 -21.09 38.53
C TRP A 45 -18.57 -19.79 37.84
N GLY A 46 -19.15 -18.64 38.19
CA GLY A 46 -18.70 -17.34 37.68
C GLY A 46 -17.25 -17.01 38.07
N LYS A 47 -16.85 -17.23 39.33
CA LYS A 47 -15.44 -17.06 39.75
C LYS A 47 -14.48 -18.03 39.06
N ARG A 48 -14.88 -19.27 38.81
CA ARG A 48 -14.07 -20.25 38.06
C ARG A 48 -13.95 -19.89 36.59
N LEU A 49 -15.02 -19.41 35.95
CA LEU A 49 -14.97 -18.92 34.56
C LEU A 49 -14.09 -17.68 34.42
N LEU A 50 -14.17 -16.74 35.36
CA LEU A 50 -13.26 -15.57 35.39
C LEU A 50 -11.81 -15.97 35.64
N LEU A 51 -11.55 -16.95 36.49
CA LEU A 51 -10.20 -17.41 36.81
C LEU A 51 -9.60 -18.25 35.67
N VAL A 52 -10.39 -19.13 35.04
CA VAL A 52 -9.99 -19.87 33.82
C VAL A 52 -9.82 -18.92 32.64
N GLY A 53 -10.71 -17.93 32.47
CA GLY A 53 -10.57 -16.89 31.46
C GLY A 53 -9.34 -16.00 31.69
N GLY A 54 -9.06 -15.65 32.94
CA GLY A 54 -7.86 -14.90 33.33
C GLY A 54 -6.57 -15.68 33.12
N ILE A 55 -6.53 -16.98 33.45
CA ILE A 55 -5.39 -17.87 33.15
C ILE A 55 -5.21 -18.03 31.64
N GLY A 56 -6.30 -18.22 30.90
CA GLY A 56 -6.28 -18.30 29.44
C GLY A 56 -5.73 -17.02 28.80
N LEU A 57 -6.18 -15.85 29.26
CA LEU A 57 -5.67 -14.56 28.81
C LEU A 57 -4.18 -14.38 29.17
N GLY A 58 -3.79 -14.70 30.40
CA GLY A 58 -2.41 -14.64 30.85
C GLY A 58 -1.48 -15.55 30.05
N LEU A 59 -1.91 -16.79 29.78
CA LEU A 59 -1.18 -17.73 28.92
C LEU A 59 -1.08 -17.23 27.48
N SER A 60 -2.15 -16.63 26.94
CA SER A 60 -2.15 -16.05 25.59
C SER A 60 -1.16 -14.89 25.48
N VAL A 61 -1.13 -14.01 26.48
CA VAL A 61 -0.17 -12.90 26.55
C VAL A 61 1.25 -13.43 26.69
N PHE A 62 1.48 -14.43 27.55
CA PHE A 62 2.79 -15.05 27.72
C PHE A 62 3.30 -15.71 26.43
N VAL A 63 2.45 -16.48 25.75
CA VAL A 63 2.77 -17.07 24.44
C VAL A 63 3.03 -15.98 23.41
N GLY A 64 2.25 -14.91 23.40
CA GLY A 64 2.48 -13.75 22.53
C GLY A 64 3.84 -13.08 22.77
N ILE A 65 4.21 -12.87 24.03
CA ILE A 65 5.53 -12.31 24.41
C ILE A 65 6.65 -13.29 24.05
N ALA A 66 6.48 -14.60 24.29
CA ALA A 66 7.47 -15.60 23.95
C ALA A 66 7.67 -15.72 22.42
N MET A 67 6.59 -15.65 21.65
CA MET A 67 6.65 -15.60 20.18
C MET A 67 7.32 -14.32 19.70
N PHE A 68 6.95 -13.17 20.26
CA PHE A 68 7.60 -11.90 19.96
C PHE A 68 9.11 -12.01 20.20
N ALA A 69 9.50 -12.46 21.39
CA ALA A 69 10.89 -12.64 21.77
C ALA A 69 11.61 -13.67 20.90
N TRP A 70 10.94 -14.73 20.44
CA TRP A 70 11.51 -15.74 19.53
C TRP A 70 11.77 -15.19 18.13
N PHE A 71 10.81 -14.48 17.55
CA PHE A 71 10.97 -13.92 16.22
C PHE A 71 11.88 -12.70 16.19
N ALA A 72 11.91 -11.89 17.26
CA ALA A 72 12.72 -10.67 17.34
C ALA A 72 14.23 -10.92 17.32
N LYS A 73 14.70 -12.11 17.75
CA LYS A 73 16.13 -12.46 17.82
C LYS A 73 16.80 -12.46 16.45
N ASP A 74 16.06 -12.90 15.44
CA ASP A 74 16.55 -13.15 14.09
C ASP A 74 16.06 -12.08 13.11
N LEU A 75 15.56 -10.94 13.61
CA LEU A 75 15.10 -9.85 12.77
C LEU A 75 16.27 -8.96 12.34
N PRO A 76 16.33 -8.55 11.07
CA PRO A 76 17.24 -7.49 10.66
C PRO A 76 16.91 -6.20 11.42
N SER A 77 17.94 -5.49 11.90
CA SER A 77 17.73 -4.19 12.55
C SER A 77 17.09 -3.19 11.56
N PRO A 78 16.16 -2.33 12.01
CA PRO A 78 15.69 -1.17 11.24
C PRO A 78 16.81 -0.23 10.77
N ASP A 79 18.02 -0.33 11.35
CA ASP A 79 19.22 0.41 10.92
C ASP A 79 19.66 0.03 9.49
N GLN A 80 19.27 -1.14 8.99
CA GLN A 80 19.52 -1.53 7.61
C GLN A 80 18.86 -0.57 6.61
N LEU A 81 17.84 0.19 7.01
CA LEU A 81 17.21 1.20 6.15
C LEU A 81 18.13 2.41 5.89
N GLU A 82 18.96 2.82 6.87
CA GLU A 82 19.86 3.96 6.69
C GLU A 82 21.00 3.65 5.71
N ASN A 83 21.40 2.38 5.66
CA ASN A 83 22.48 1.90 4.79
C ASN A 83 21.96 1.19 3.53
N ARG A 84 20.64 1.16 3.31
CA ARG A 84 20.04 0.53 2.14
C ARG A 84 20.30 1.42 0.93
N VAL A 85 21.05 0.91 -0.04
CA VAL A 85 21.08 1.50 -1.38
C VAL A 85 19.70 1.27 -2.00
N ILE A 86 18.93 2.34 -2.07
CA ILE A 86 17.63 2.32 -2.74
C ILE A 86 17.92 2.24 -4.25
N ALA A 87 17.43 1.19 -4.90
CA ALA A 87 17.53 1.09 -6.35
C ALA A 87 16.71 2.22 -6.99
N GLU A 88 17.40 3.12 -7.66
CA GLU A 88 16.84 4.28 -8.36
C GLU A 88 17.21 4.18 -9.84
N SER A 89 16.30 4.64 -10.70
CA SER A 89 16.54 4.66 -12.15
C SER A 89 17.55 5.75 -12.51
N THR A 90 18.58 5.41 -13.28
CA THR A 90 19.50 6.39 -13.84
C THR A 90 18.84 7.18 -14.95
N LYS A 91 19.01 8.51 -14.90
CA LYS A 91 18.50 9.45 -15.89
C LYS A 91 19.65 9.92 -16.78
N ILE A 92 19.53 9.65 -18.08
CA ILE A 92 20.51 10.00 -19.11
C ILE A 92 19.99 11.23 -19.85
N TYR A 93 20.77 12.29 -19.84
CA TYR A 93 20.45 13.59 -20.45
C TYR A 93 21.35 13.88 -21.64
N ASP A 94 20.89 14.77 -22.50
CA ASP A 94 21.69 15.38 -23.55
C ASP A 94 22.84 16.22 -22.96
N ARG A 95 23.63 16.84 -23.84
CA ARG A 95 24.78 17.67 -23.47
C ARG A 95 24.45 18.92 -22.67
N THR A 96 23.22 19.42 -22.77
CA THR A 96 22.78 20.56 -21.95
C THR A 96 22.46 20.11 -20.52
N GLY A 97 22.15 18.83 -20.34
CA GLY A 97 21.67 18.28 -19.09
C GLY A 97 20.17 18.53 -18.85
N GLU A 98 19.48 19.20 -19.76
CA GLU A 98 18.08 19.56 -19.60
C GLU A 98 17.16 18.52 -20.27
N HIS A 99 17.52 18.03 -21.45
CA HIS A 99 16.69 17.08 -22.19
C HIS A 99 16.95 15.65 -21.73
N LEU A 100 15.92 14.99 -21.20
CA LEU A 100 16.01 13.59 -20.77
C LEU A 100 15.93 12.66 -21.98
N LEU A 101 17.04 11.97 -22.28
CA LEU A 101 17.11 10.99 -23.38
C LEU A 101 16.49 9.65 -22.99
N TYR A 102 16.80 9.18 -21.78
CA TYR A 102 16.29 7.92 -21.28
C TYR A 102 16.36 7.85 -19.76
N GLU A 103 15.43 7.12 -19.17
CA GLU A 103 15.47 6.71 -17.78
C GLU A 103 15.60 5.18 -17.74
N THR A 104 16.74 4.70 -17.24
CA THR A 104 17.05 3.27 -17.19
C THR A 104 16.11 2.58 -16.22
N GLY A 105 15.46 1.50 -16.65
CA GLY A 105 14.59 0.72 -15.78
C GLY A 105 13.98 -0.45 -16.51
N LYS A 106 14.75 -1.54 -16.70
CA LYS A 106 14.18 -2.79 -17.20
C LYS A 106 13.17 -3.37 -16.21
N ASP A 107 13.41 -3.20 -14.91
CA ASP A 107 12.59 -3.79 -13.84
C ASP A 107 12.02 -2.76 -12.85
N VAL A 108 12.67 -1.59 -12.68
CA VAL A 108 12.27 -0.56 -11.70
C VAL A 108 12.53 0.84 -12.25
N ARG A 109 11.54 1.72 -12.11
CA ARG A 109 11.63 3.18 -12.27
C ARG A 109 11.32 3.82 -10.92
N ARG A 110 12.27 4.53 -10.34
CA ARG A 110 12.14 5.17 -9.03
C ARG A 110 13.02 6.41 -8.94
N THR A 111 12.45 7.48 -8.39
CA THR A 111 13.17 8.68 -7.97
C THR A 111 12.77 8.97 -6.53
N TYR A 112 13.74 9.06 -5.62
CA TYR A 112 13.42 9.41 -4.23
C TYR A 112 12.91 10.86 -4.14
N THR A 113 11.79 11.06 -3.45
CA THR A 113 11.15 12.37 -3.28
C THR A 113 10.83 12.61 -1.81
N LYS A 114 11.26 13.75 -1.29
CA LYS A 114 10.93 14.16 0.09
C LYS A 114 9.43 14.44 0.21
N ILE A 115 8.87 14.22 1.39
CA ILE A 115 7.44 14.40 1.65
C ILE A 115 6.96 15.83 1.38
N ASP A 116 7.83 16.83 1.60
CA ASP A 116 7.56 18.24 1.32
C ASP A 116 7.45 18.58 -0.18
N ASP A 117 7.93 17.68 -1.04
CA ASP A 117 7.84 17.77 -2.50
C ASP A 117 6.75 16.83 -3.06
N ILE A 118 5.86 16.33 -2.21
CA ILE A 118 4.68 15.56 -2.58
C ILE A 118 3.43 16.39 -2.30
N SER A 119 2.47 16.40 -3.23
CA SER A 119 1.20 17.10 -3.05
C SER A 119 0.51 16.66 -1.74
N PRO A 120 0.03 17.60 -0.90
CA PRO A 120 -0.73 17.25 0.30
C PRO A 120 -1.94 16.37 0.02
N TYR A 121 -2.57 16.52 -1.15
CA TYR A 121 -3.68 15.66 -1.56
C TYR A 121 -3.26 14.20 -1.73
N MET A 122 -2.04 13.96 -2.21
CA MET A 122 -1.51 12.60 -2.38
C MET A 122 -1.26 11.94 -1.02
N ILE A 123 -0.66 12.68 -0.08
CA ILE A 123 -0.45 12.25 1.31
C ILE A 123 -1.80 11.89 1.96
N GLN A 124 -2.76 12.81 1.90
CA GLN A 124 -4.09 12.64 2.49
C GLN A 124 -4.88 11.51 1.83
N ALA A 125 -4.83 11.38 0.50
CA ALA A 125 -5.50 10.32 -0.24
C ALA A 125 -4.97 8.94 0.17
N THR A 126 -3.64 8.79 0.27
CA THR A 126 -3.00 7.56 0.74
C THR A 126 -3.44 7.22 2.17
N VAL A 127 -3.40 8.18 3.09
CA VAL A 127 -3.82 7.95 4.49
C VAL A 127 -5.31 7.59 4.56
N ALA A 128 -6.19 8.32 3.89
CA ALA A 128 -7.63 8.07 3.91
C ALA A 128 -8.02 6.68 3.37
N LEU A 129 -7.29 6.20 2.35
CA LEU A 129 -7.57 4.96 1.66
C LEU A 129 -6.91 3.74 2.32
N GLU A 130 -5.63 3.83 2.66
CA GLU A 130 -4.83 2.70 3.13
C GLU A 130 -4.90 2.55 4.66
N ASP A 131 -4.91 3.66 5.41
CA ASP A 131 -4.76 3.63 6.86
C ASP A 131 -5.26 4.92 7.53
N LYS A 132 -6.58 5.04 7.68
CA LYS A 132 -7.21 6.26 8.23
C LYS A 132 -6.74 6.62 9.65
N ASN A 133 -6.25 5.65 10.40
CA ASN A 133 -5.76 5.84 11.77
C ASN A 133 -4.24 6.01 11.83
N PHE A 134 -3.59 6.22 10.68
CA PHE A 134 -2.14 6.18 10.55
C PHE A 134 -1.44 6.98 11.64
N TYR A 135 -1.82 8.24 11.84
CA TYR A 135 -1.17 9.12 12.82
C TYR A 135 -1.42 8.75 14.30
N ASN A 136 -2.37 7.86 14.59
CA ASN A 136 -2.80 7.55 15.95
C ASN A 136 -2.24 6.23 16.49
N HIS A 137 -1.96 5.25 15.62
CA HIS A 137 -1.43 3.96 16.05
C HIS A 137 0.11 3.95 16.11
N ARG A 138 0.71 2.88 16.66
CA ARG A 138 2.18 2.70 16.77
C ARG A 138 2.67 1.46 16.03
N GLY A 139 2.63 1.48 14.70
CA GLY A 139 3.09 0.41 13.81
C GLY A 139 2.00 -0.57 13.39
N PHE A 140 1.03 -0.84 14.27
CA PHE A 140 -0.07 -1.75 14.00
C PHE A 140 -1.36 -1.23 14.62
N ASP A 141 -2.51 -1.45 13.97
CA ASP A 141 -3.85 -1.10 14.45
C ASP A 141 -4.65 -2.37 14.83
N PRO A 142 -4.75 -2.71 16.14
CA PRO A 142 -5.54 -3.84 16.60
C PRO A 142 -7.04 -3.72 16.31
N ILE A 143 -7.58 -2.50 16.31
CA ILE A 143 -8.99 -2.24 16.04
C ILE A 143 -9.26 -2.51 14.55
N ALA A 144 -8.38 -2.05 13.66
CA ALA A 144 -8.48 -2.34 12.24
C ALA A 144 -8.37 -3.84 11.95
N LEU A 145 -7.46 -4.56 12.62
CA LEU A 145 -7.34 -6.00 12.46
C LEU A 145 -8.62 -6.72 12.89
N LEU A 146 -9.13 -6.45 14.09
CA LEU A 146 -10.35 -7.08 14.60
C LEU A 146 -11.57 -6.76 13.73
N ARG A 147 -11.70 -5.51 13.27
CA ARG A 147 -12.75 -5.09 12.35
C ARG A 147 -12.67 -5.85 11.03
N SER A 148 -11.48 -5.95 10.45
CA SER A 148 -11.26 -6.66 9.18
C SER A 148 -11.58 -8.15 9.32
N ALA A 149 -11.17 -8.78 10.42
CA ALA A 149 -11.49 -10.18 10.70
C ALA A 149 -13.00 -10.42 10.83
N GLY A 150 -13.72 -9.54 11.54
CA GLY A 150 -15.17 -9.62 11.67
C GLY A 150 -15.90 -9.48 10.33
N ILE A 151 -15.49 -8.53 9.49
CA ILE A 151 -16.08 -8.34 8.15
C ILE A 151 -15.80 -9.53 7.24
N ASN A 152 -14.58 -10.08 7.26
CA ASN A 152 -14.19 -11.21 6.42
C ASN A 152 -14.91 -12.52 6.82
N VAL A 153 -15.36 -12.63 8.07
CA VAL A 153 -16.19 -13.77 8.53
C VAL A 153 -17.67 -13.53 8.22
N ALA A 154 -18.13 -12.29 8.32
CA ALA A 154 -19.53 -11.94 8.09
C ALA A 154 -19.88 -11.77 6.59
N THR A 155 -18.90 -11.61 5.73
CA THR A 155 -19.08 -11.33 4.30
C THR A 155 -17.99 -12.02 3.47
N ASP A 156 -18.28 -12.34 2.21
CA ASP A 156 -17.27 -12.81 1.23
C ASP A 156 -16.31 -11.69 0.76
N ARG A 157 -16.33 -10.53 1.42
CA ARG A 157 -15.43 -9.41 1.10
C ARG A 157 -14.14 -9.54 1.90
N GLN A 158 -13.01 -9.50 1.21
CA GLN A 158 -11.71 -9.45 1.85
C GLN A 158 -11.30 -8.00 2.11
N VAL A 159 -11.50 -7.53 3.35
CA VAL A 159 -11.05 -6.22 3.82
C VAL A 159 -9.67 -6.37 4.46
N GLY A 160 -8.73 -5.49 4.07
CA GLY A 160 -7.40 -5.43 4.67
C GLY A 160 -7.43 -4.74 6.04
N GLY A 161 -6.57 -5.18 6.95
CA GLY A 161 -6.35 -4.55 8.25
C GLY A 161 -4.88 -4.22 8.51
N SER A 162 -4.06 -4.09 7.46
CA SER A 162 -2.64 -3.76 7.59
C SER A 162 -2.43 -2.26 7.51
N THR A 163 -1.53 -1.73 8.34
CA THR A 163 -1.18 -0.30 8.39
C THR A 163 -0.20 0.07 7.28
N ILE A 164 -0.03 1.38 7.01
CA ILE A 164 0.98 1.87 6.06
C ILE A 164 2.40 1.40 6.47
N THR A 165 2.72 1.46 7.76
CA THR A 165 4.00 0.99 8.31
C THR A 165 4.22 -0.50 8.02
N GLN A 166 3.20 -1.33 8.22
CA GLN A 166 3.23 -2.75 7.88
C GLN A 166 3.42 -3.00 6.40
N GLN A 167 2.75 -2.22 5.56
CA GLN A 167 2.90 -2.33 4.11
C GLN A 167 4.31 -1.96 3.67
N PHE A 168 4.90 -0.90 4.23
CA PHE A 168 6.28 -0.53 3.96
C PHE A 168 7.27 -1.64 4.37
N VAL A 169 7.16 -2.18 5.59
CA VAL A 169 8.02 -3.29 6.05
C VAL A 169 7.91 -4.51 5.14
N LYS A 170 6.70 -4.84 4.68
CA LYS A 170 6.48 -5.93 3.71
C LYS A 170 7.22 -5.67 2.39
N LEU A 171 7.20 -4.44 1.89
CA LEU A 171 7.84 -4.08 0.62
C LEU A 171 9.37 -4.05 0.76
N ALA A 172 9.88 -3.43 1.82
CA ALA A 172 11.31 -3.08 1.92
C ALA A 172 12.17 -4.10 2.67
N ILE A 173 11.61 -4.94 3.55
CA ILE A 173 12.41 -5.75 4.49
C ILE A 173 12.08 -7.24 4.39
N VAL A 174 10.82 -7.63 4.60
CA VAL A 174 10.47 -9.06 4.80
C VAL A 174 9.97 -9.76 3.53
N GLY A 175 9.79 -9.04 2.43
CA GLY A 175 9.36 -9.58 1.15
C GLY A 175 7.88 -10.04 1.10
N GLN A 176 7.53 -10.75 0.03
CA GLN A 176 6.13 -11.07 -0.35
C GLN A 176 5.65 -12.48 0.04
N GLU A 177 6.48 -13.29 0.72
CA GLU A 177 6.12 -14.68 1.07
C GLU A 177 4.86 -14.77 1.95
N ARG A 178 3.86 -15.57 1.58
CA ARG A 178 2.59 -15.62 2.34
C ARG A 178 2.64 -16.60 3.53
N THR A 179 3.47 -16.31 4.52
CA THR A 179 3.61 -17.11 5.75
C THR A 179 3.18 -16.36 7.02
N TYR A 180 2.70 -17.09 8.03
CA TYR A 180 2.36 -16.51 9.34
C TYR A 180 3.59 -15.97 10.06
N SER A 181 4.74 -16.66 9.93
CA SER A 181 6.02 -16.20 10.46
C SER A 181 6.42 -14.84 9.89
N ARG A 182 6.31 -14.64 8.57
CA ARG A 182 6.55 -13.33 7.95
C ARG A 182 5.59 -12.26 8.50
N LYS A 183 4.30 -12.57 8.67
CA LYS A 183 3.33 -11.60 9.21
C LYS A 183 3.66 -11.18 10.66
N ILE A 184 4.16 -12.11 11.48
CA ILE A 184 4.65 -11.78 12.83
C ILE A 184 5.86 -10.86 12.73
N LYS A 185 6.85 -11.20 11.89
CA LYS A 185 8.04 -10.35 11.64
C LYS A 185 7.64 -8.94 11.19
N GLU A 186 6.65 -8.83 10.30
CA GLU A 186 6.12 -7.55 9.81
C GLU A 186 5.57 -6.68 10.95
N VAL A 187 4.79 -7.26 11.88
CA VAL A 187 4.24 -6.53 13.05
C VAL A 187 5.37 -6.03 13.95
N ILE A 188 6.34 -6.89 14.27
CA ILE A 188 7.45 -6.55 15.17
C ILE A 188 8.28 -5.39 14.59
N LEU A 189 8.73 -5.55 13.34
CA LEU A 189 9.51 -4.53 12.63
C LEU A 189 8.73 -3.23 12.46
N SER A 190 7.41 -3.28 12.27
CA SER A 190 6.59 -2.05 12.18
C SER A 190 6.62 -1.26 13.48
N VAL A 191 6.50 -1.94 14.62
CA VAL A 191 6.57 -1.29 15.94
C VAL A 191 7.97 -0.71 16.19
N GLU A 192 9.02 -1.43 15.80
CA GLU A 192 10.40 -0.93 15.93
C GLU A 192 10.66 0.28 15.02
N LEU A 193 10.17 0.24 13.78
CA LEU A 193 10.29 1.34 12.84
C LEU A 193 9.66 2.62 13.37
N GLU A 194 8.47 2.54 13.96
CA GLU A 194 7.77 3.70 14.55
C GLU A 194 8.39 4.23 15.85
N ARG A 195 9.29 3.45 16.48
CA ARG A 195 10.09 3.97 17.60
C ARG A 195 11.27 4.80 17.12
N LYS A 196 11.75 4.53 15.90
CA LYS A 196 12.94 5.16 15.32
C LYS A 196 12.60 6.35 14.42
N TYR A 197 11.57 6.23 13.60
CA TYR A 197 11.19 7.23 12.61
C TYR A 197 9.83 7.86 12.93
N SER A 198 9.68 9.13 12.56
CA SER A 198 8.41 9.84 12.64
C SER A 198 7.38 9.29 11.63
N LYS A 199 6.10 9.60 11.85
CA LYS A 199 5.01 9.21 10.93
C LYS A 199 5.23 9.73 9.52
N ASP A 200 5.67 10.97 9.39
CA ASP A 200 5.90 11.58 8.08
C ASP A 200 7.09 10.93 7.36
N GLN A 201 8.16 10.58 8.06
CA GLN A 201 9.26 9.80 7.47
C GLN A 201 8.81 8.42 7.01
N ILE A 202 7.99 7.71 7.79
CA ILE A 202 7.47 6.40 7.40
C ILE A 202 6.56 6.52 6.17
N LEU A 203 5.74 7.56 6.11
CA LEU A 203 4.88 7.83 4.97
C LEU A 203 5.70 8.21 3.73
N GLU A 204 6.76 9.00 3.88
CA GLU A 204 7.75 9.29 2.84
C GLU A 204 8.36 8.00 2.30
N PHE A 205 8.86 7.12 3.17
CA PHE A 205 9.44 5.85 2.76
C PHE A 205 8.43 4.97 2.03
N TYR A 206 7.19 4.89 2.53
CA TYR A 206 6.12 4.15 1.87
C TYR A 206 5.79 4.70 0.48
N LEU A 207 5.59 6.03 0.36
CA LEU A 207 5.27 6.68 -0.91
C LEU A 207 6.38 6.57 -1.95
N ASN A 208 7.63 6.37 -1.52
CA ASN A 208 8.76 6.10 -2.41
C ASN A 208 8.95 4.61 -2.74
N GLU A 209 8.40 3.69 -1.94
CA GLU A 209 8.57 2.24 -2.14
C GLU A 209 7.35 1.58 -2.79
N ALA A 210 6.16 2.15 -2.63
CA ALA A 210 4.92 1.58 -3.13
C ALA A 210 4.95 1.39 -4.65
N GLY A 211 4.43 0.27 -5.13
CA GLY A 211 4.31 -0.01 -6.55
C GLY A 211 3.07 0.64 -7.15
N TYR A 212 3.25 1.45 -8.19
CA TYR A 212 2.18 2.14 -8.91
C TYR A 212 1.90 1.51 -10.29
N GLY A 213 2.28 0.24 -10.46
CA GLY A 213 1.99 -0.54 -11.67
C GLY A 213 3.12 -0.50 -12.69
N GLY A 214 3.25 -1.60 -13.45
CA GLY A 214 4.40 -1.81 -14.33
C GLY A 214 5.71 -1.76 -13.54
N ILE A 215 6.67 -0.98 -14.02
CA ILE A 215 7.96 -0.76 -13.38
C ILE A 215 7.98 0.43 -12.40
N ASN A 216 6.88 1.20 -12.29
CA ASN A 216 6.86 2.42 -11.50
C ASN A 216 6.83 2.12 -9.99
N LEU A 217 7.95 2.34 -9.31
CA LEU A 217 8.06 2.32 -7.86
C LEU A 217 8.20 3.74 -7.33
N GLY A 218 7.34 4.09 -6.40
CA GLY A 218 7.28 5.41 -5.80
C GLY A 218 6.44 6.42 -6.58
N VAL A 219 5.97 7.42 -5.85
CA VAL A 219 5.02 8.43 -6.33
C VAL A 219 5.59 9.32 -7.43
N ALA A 220 6.90 9.57 -7.43
CA ALA A 220 7.56 10.35 -8.48
C ALA A 220 7.54 9.66 -9.84
N ALA A 221 7.95 8.40 -9.88
CA ALA A 221 7.87 7.60 -11.10
C ALA A 221 6.43 7.51 -11.60
N ALA A 222 5.46 7.34 -10.69
CA ALA A 222 4.05 7.29 -11.04
C ALA A 222 3.53 8.61 -11.62
N SER A 223 3.77 9.74 -10.95
CA SER A 223 3.31 11.07 -11.38
C SER A 223 3.85 11.42 -12.76
N GLN A 224 5.15 11.16 -12.99
CA GLN A 224 5.79 11.34 -14.28
C GLN A 224 5.21 10.39 -15.34
N SER A 225 5.00 9.12 -15.01
CA SER A 225 4.53 8.12 -15.97
C SER A 225 3.06 8.29 -16.38
N TYR A 226 2.20 8.73 -15.47
CA TYR A 226 0.76 8.83 -15.72
C TYR A 226 0.36 10.22 -16.23
N PHE A 227 1.03 11.28 -15.75
CA PHE A 227 0.63 12.66 -16.00
C PHE A 227 1.74 13.57 -16.52
N ASP A 228 3.00 13.12 -16.52
CA ASP A 228 4.16 13.94 -16.88
C ASP A 228 4.25 15.22 -16.02
N LYS A 229 4.10 15.00 -14.71
CA LYS A 229 4.09 16.05 -13.67
C LYS A 229 4.98 15.67 -12.50
N SER A 230 5.47 16.69 -11.81
CA SER A 230 6.04 16.54 -10.47
C SER A 230 4.96 16.05 -9.48
N PRO A 231 5.30 15.19 -8.50
CA PRO A 231 4.38 14.79 -7.42
C PRO A 231 3.78 15.96 -6.64
N LYS A 232 4.50 17.08 -6.59
CA LYS A 232 4.07 18.32 -5.93
C LYS A 232 2.88 18.98 -6.64
N ASP A 233 2.81 18.81 -7.95
CA ASP A 233 1.84 19.48 -8.83
C ASP A 233 0.61 18.61 -9.12
N LEU A 234 0.47 17.48 -8.42
CA LEU A 234 -0.71 16.62 -8.54
C LEU A 234 -1.95 17.35 -8.03
N THR A 235 -2.97 17.39 -8.88
CA THR A 235 -4.33 17.81 -8.52
C THR A 235 -4.97 16.82 -7.54
N LEU A 236 -6.09 17.21 -6.93
CA LEU A 236 -6.87 16.33 -6.05
C LEU A 236 -7.32 15.04 -6.78
N ALA A 237 -7.79 15.16 -8.02
CA ALA A 237 -8.27 14.00 -8.78
C ALA A 237 -7.13 13.06 -9.19
N GLU A 238 -5.99 13.62 -9.62
CA GLU A 238 -4.79 12.86 -9.97
C GLU A 238 -4.18 12.15 -8.76
N ALA A 239 -4.08 12.84 -7.62
CA ALA A 239 -3.63 12.29 -6.35
C ALA A 239 -4.51 11.13 -5.88
N ALA A 240 -5.84 11.31 -5.91
CA ALA A 240 -6.79 10.26 -5.55
C ALA A 240 -6.70 9.03 -6.48
N LEU A 241 -6.42 9.26 -7.77
CA LEU A 241 -6.23 8.20 -8.75
C LEU A 241 -4.92 7.43 -8.51
N LEU A 242 -3.81 8.10 -8.22
CA LEU A 242 -2.54 7.43 -7.91
C LEU A 242 -2.61 6.67 -6.58
N ALA A 243 -3.20 7.26 -5.54
CA ALA A 243 -3.36 6.62 -4.24
C ALA A 243 -4.18 5.32 -4.32
N ALA A 244 -5.04 5.17 -5.32
CA ALA A 244 -5.84 3.98 -5.56
C ALA A 244 -5.05 2.77 -6.11
N ILE A 245 -3.83 2.98 -6.64
CA ILE A 245 -3.08 1.96 -7.37
C ILE A 245 -2.38 0.93 -6.45
N PRO A 246 -1.63 1.32 -5.39
CA PRO A 246 -0.79 0.42 -4.60
C PRO A 246 -1.45 -0.85 -4.08
N GLN A 247 -2.75 -0.81 -3.79
CA GLN A 247 -3.48 -1.97 -3.29
C GLN A 247 -3.52 -3.14 -4.28
N LYS A 248 -3.68 -2.85 -5.57
CA LYS A 248 -3.77 -3.85 -6.65
C LYS A 248 -3.17 -3.30 -7.96
N PRO A 249 -1.85 -3.07 -8.01
CA PRO A 249 -1.25 -2.24 -9.05
C PRO A 249 -1.58 -2.74 -10.45
N ASN A 250 -1.21 -3.99 -10.76
CA ASN A 250 -1.39 -4.55 -12.10
C ASN A 250 -2.85 -4.75 -12.51
N ARG A 251 -3.76 -5.03 -11.57
CA ARG A 251 -5.17 -5.26 -11.89
C ARG A 251 -5.88 -3.95 -12.21
N VAL A 252 -5.62 -2.91 -11.42
CA VAL A 252 -6.30 -1.62 -11.57
C VAL A 252 -5.71 -0.85 -12.75
N THR A 253 -4.41 -0.98 -13.03
CA THR A 253 -3.81 -0.30 -14.17
C THR A 253 -4.14 -0.96 -15.51
N GLN A 254 -4.66 -2.19 -15.55
CA GLN A 254 -5.09 -2.82 -16.82
C GLN A 254 -6.52 -2.45 -17.22
N ASP A 255 -7.34 -1.98 -16.28
CA ASP A 255 -8.75 -1.65 -16.49
C ASP A 255 -8.99 -0.18 -16.09
N GLN A 256 -9.16 0.66 -17.10
CA GLN A 256 -9.32 2.10 -16.88
C GLN A 256 -10.63 2.41 -16.13
N GLU A 257 -11.73 1.72 -16.43
CA GLU A 257 -12.99 1.94 -15.72
C GLU A 257 -12.86 1.57 -14.23
N ALA A 258 -12.20 0.45 -13.93
CA ALA A 258 -11.91 0.05 -12.55
C ALA A 258 -11.01 1.07 -11.82
N LEU A 259 -10.02 1.65 -12.52
CA LEU A 259 -9.15 2.70 -11.96
C LEU A 259 -9.91 3.97 -11.61
N PHE A 260 -10.76 4.46 -12.51
CA PHE A 260 -11.57 5.66 -12.25
C PHE A 260 -12.65 5.40 -11.19
N THR A 261 -13.26 4.20 -11.17
CA THR A 261 -14.15 3.79 -10.08
C THR A 261 -13.42 3.81 -8.73
N ARG A 262 -12.16 3.38 -8.71
CA ARG A 262 -11.35 3.39 -7.49
C ARG A 262 -10.94 4.81 -7.09
N LYS A 263 -10.61 5.70 -8.05
CA LYS A 263 -10.42 7.14 -7.81
C LYS A 263 -11.63 7.73 -7.09
N ASP A 264 -12.83 7.49 -7.60
CA ASP A 264 -14.06 8.05 -7.04
C ASP A 264 -14.35 7.54 -5.64
N TYR A 265 -14.01 6.26 -5.37
CA TYR A 265 -14.03 5.69 -4.03
C TYR A 265 -13.02 6.40 -3.11
N THR A 266 -11.78 6.62 -3.55
CA THR A 266 -10.76 7.35 -2.79
C THR A 266 -11.22 8.76 -2.44
N LEU A 267 -11.79 9.51 -3.39
CA LEU A 267 -12.34 10.85 -3.15
C LEU A 267 -13.46 10.82 -2.09
N GLY A 268 -14.34 9.82 -2.16
CA GLY A 268 -15.37 9.62 -1.13
C GLY A 268 -14.76 9.37 0.25
N ARG A 269 -13.74 8.54 0.34
CA ARG A 269 -13.01 8.27 1.59
C ARG A 269 -12.30 9.51 2.13
N MET A 270 -11.69 10.32 1.28
CA MET A 270 -11.08 11.59 1.70
C MET A 270 -12.11 12.56 2.29
N ALA A 271 -13.32 12.62 1.71
CA ALA A 271 -14.40 13.44 2.24
C ALA A 271 -14.93 12.91 3.58
N GLU A 272 -15.10 11.59 3.71
CA GLU A 272 -15.55 10.93 4.94
C GLU A 272 -14.57 11.14 6.11
N GLU A 273 -13.26 11.17 5.83
CA GLU A 273 -12.23 11.44 6.83
C GLU A 273 -11.96 12.95 7.03
N GLY A 274 -12.67 13.83 6.30
CA GLY A 274 -12.63 15.28 6.49
C GLY A 274 -11.44 16.01 5.87
N TYR A 275 -10.69 15.35 4.98
CA TYR A 275 -9.57 15.98 4.26
C TYR A 275 -10.04 16.96 3.18
N ILE A 276 -11.22 16.71 2.60
CA ILE A 276 -11.86 17.53 1.58
C ILE A 276 -13.36 17.63 1.87
N THR A 277 -14.04 18.63 1.29
CA THR A 277 -15.50 18.72 1.37
C THR A 277 -16.18 17.77 0.38
N ALA A 278 -17.48 17.50 0.60
CA ALA A 278 -18.27 16.69 -0.33
C ALA A 278 -18.35 17.34 -1.73
N GLU A 279 -18.38 18.67 -1.79
CA GLU A 279 -18.39 19.45 -3.04
C GLU A 279 -17.05 19.33 -3.78
N GLN A 280 -15.92 19.41 -3.06
CA GLN A 280 -14.59 19.19 -3.63
C GLN A 280 -14.46 17.77 -4.20
N ALA A 281 -14.96 16.77 -3.46
CA ALA A 281 -14.98 15.39 -3.92
C ALA A 281 -15.84 15.24 -5.19
N ALA A 282 -17.03 15.85 -5.22
CA ALA A 282 -17.91 15.81 -6.40
C ALA A 282 -17.29 16.50 -7.62
N ALA A 283 -16.64 17.65 -7.44
CA ALA A 283 -15.93 18.35 -8.50
C ALA A 283 -14.75 17.54 -9.05
N ALA A 284 -13.91 16.97 -8.18
CA ALA A 284 -12.74 16.18 -8.57
C ALA A 284 -13.11 14.84 -9.27
N LYS A 285 -14.32 14.30 -9.03
CA LYS A 285 -14.82 13.15 -9.79
C LYS A 285 -14.99 13.47 -11.27
N LEU A 286 -15.46 14.69 -11.57
CA LEU A 286 -15.74 15.18 -12.93
C LEU A 286 -14.50 15.75 -13.63
N GLU A 287 -13.39 15.92 -12.92
CA GLU A 287 -12.14 16.41 -13.49
C GLU A 287 -11.63 15.45 -14.59
N PRO A 288 -11.43 15.93 -15.83
CA PRO A 288 -10.89 15.11 -16.89
C PRO A 288 -9.42 14.79 -16.61
N ILE A 289 -9.07 13.51 -16.65
CA ILE A 289 -7.70 13.04 -16.45
C ILE A 289 -7.24 12.37 -17.74
N GLU A 290 -6.22 12.95 -18.39
CA GLU A 290 -5.55 12.35 -19.53
C GLU A 290 -4.39 11.48 -19.05
N LEU A 291 -4.54 10.15 -19.19
CA LEU A 291 -3.49 9.21 -18.85
C LEU A 291 -2.52 9.06 -20.02
N LYS A 292 -1.27 9.49 -19.86
CA LYS A 292 -0.27 9.39 -20.93
C LYS A 292 0.20 7.95 -21.20
N ARG A 293 0.24 7.09 -20.16
CA ARG A 293 0.66 5.66 -20.19
C ARG A 293 1.72 5.35 -21.27
N THR A 294 2.82 6.08 -21.23
CA THR A 294 3.91 5.85 -22.18
C THR A 294 4.90 4.86 -21.56
N ILE A 295 5.12 3.71 -22.21
CA ILE A 295 6.38 2.98 -22.02
C ILE A 295 7.46 3.95 -22.52
N ALA A 296 8.37 4.39 -21.66
CA ALA A 296 9.37 5.38 -22.01
C ALA A 296 10.14 4.93 -23.27
N LYS A 297 9.82 5.55 -24.40
CA LYS A 297 10.59 5.39 -25.63
C LYS A 297 11.93 6.08 -25.39
N LYS A 298 13.01 5.47 -25.87
CA LYS A 298 14.33 6.10 -25.79
C LYS A 298 14.39 7.16 -26.87
N ASP A 299 14.72 8.37 -26.48
CA ASP A 299 15.21 9.36 -27.41
C ASP A 299 16.66 9.00 -27.74
N ALA A 300 17.05 9.07 -29.02
CA ALA A 300 18.38 8.64 -29.48
C ALA A 300 18.74 7.19 -29.08
N PRO A 301 17.93 6.17 -29.41
CA PRO A 301 18.01 4.84 -28.80
C PRO A 301 19.37 4.15 -28.97
N HIS A 302 20.00 4.30 -30.14
CA HIS A 302 21.33 3.75 -30.41
C HIS A 302 22.42 4.39 -29.54
N PHE A 303 22.35 5.72 -29.37
CA PHE A 303 23.27 6.45 -28.52
C PHE A 303 23.05 6.11 -27.03
N VAL A 304 21.80 6.00 -26.60
CA VAL A 304 21.45 5.60 -25.25
C VAL A 304 22.01 4.21 -24.93
N ASP A 305 21.87 3.24 -25.83
CA ASP A 305 22.44 1.90 -25.63
C ASP A 305 23.96 1.94 -25.56
N TYR A 306 24.61 2.73 -26.42
CA TYR A 306 26.06 2.97 -26.34
C TYR A 306 26.48 3.51 -24.97
N VAL A 307 25.78 4.53 -24.44
CA VAL A 307 26.06 5.11 -23.12
C VAL A 307 25.80 4.11 -22.00
N VAL A 308 24.71 3.34 -22.07
CA VAL A 308 24.40 2.31 -21.08
C VAL A 308 25.50 1.26 -21.06
N SER A 309 25.90 0.73 -22.22
CA SER A 309 26.99 -0.25 -22.31
C SER A 309 28.32 0.32 -21.78
N GLN A 310 28.64 1.57 -22.11
CA GLN A 310 29.83 2.24 -21.58
C GLN A 310 29.81 2.34 -20.05
N LEU A 311 28.67 2.71 -19.46
CA LEU A 311 28.52 2.79 -18.00
C LEU A 311 28.63 1.41 -17.34
N GLU A 312 28.10 0.35 -17.98
CA GLU A 312 28.23 -1.03 -17.50
C GLU A 312 29.70 -1.49 -17.52
N ASP A 313 30.43 -1.16 -18.58
CA ASP A 313 31.84 -1.53 -18.75
C ASP A 313 32.75 -0.77 -17.76
N ASP A 314 32.52 0.52 -17.57
CA ASP A 314 33.37 1.38 -16.74
C ASP A 314 33.11 1.19 -15.23
N PHE A 315 31.85 0.94 -14.83
CA PHE A 315 31.44 0.97 -13.42
C PHE A 315 30.70 -0.29 -12.93
N GLY A 316 30.35 -1.20 -13.83
CA GLY A 316 29.58 -2.41 -13.54
C GLY A 316 28.06 -2.17 -13.53
N SER A 317 27.30 -3.22 -13.83
CA SER A 317 25.84 -3.17 -14.00
C SER A 317 25.06 -2.68 -12.76
N ASN A 318 25.57 -2.92 -11.55
CA ASN A 318 24.95 -2.44 -10.32
C ASN A 318 25.06 -0.91 -10.15
N PHE A 319 26.01 -0.26 -10.82
CA PHE A 319 26.21 1.19 -10.72
C PHE A 319 25.08 1.96 -11.39
N ILE A 320 24.54 1.44 -12.50
CA ILE A 320 23.46 2.08 -13.27
C ILE A 320 22.15 2.14 -12.47
N ASN A 321 21.95 1.29 -11.48
CA ASN A 321 20.71 1.28 -10.69
C ASN A 321 20.81 2.11 -9.38
N GLN A 322 21.76 3.04 -9.30
CA GLN A 322 22.00 3.89 -8.11
C GLN A 322 21.44 5.30 -8.26
N GLY A 323 20.51 5.54 -9.19
CA GLY A 323 19.87 6.86 -9.35
C GLY A 323 20.79 7.93 -9.93
N LEU A 324 21.67 7.56 -10.86
CA LEU A 324 22.64 8.48 -11.42
C LEU A 324 21.94 9.53 -12.30
N ARG A 325 22.53 10.72 -12.35
CA ARG A 325 22.25 11.74 -13.36
C ARG A 325 23.43 11.79 -14.32
N VAL A 326 23.25 11.27 -15.53
CA VAL A 326 24.28 11.16 -16.56
C VAL A 326 24.05 12.27 -17.58
N THR A 327 25.02 13.18 -17.75
CA THR A 327 25.03 14.18 -18.82
C THR A 327 25.95 13.68 -19.93
N THR A 328 25.45 13.61 -21.15
CA THR A 328 26.18 12.98 -22.27
C THR A 328 26.78 14.03 -23.22
N THR A 329 27.35 13.60 -24.35
CA THR A 329 27.82 14.50 -25.41
C THR A 329 26.77 14.77 -26.47
N LEU A 330 25.65 14.03 -26.47
CA LEU A 330 24.64 14.11 -27.51
C LEU A 330 24.02 15.50 -27.55
N ASP A 331 23.89 16.03 -28.75
CA ASP A 331 23.18 17.27 -29.02
C ASP A 331 21.82 16.90 -29.60
N TYR A 332 20.75 17.07 -28.82
CA TYR A 332 19.43 16.52 -29.16
C TYR A 332 18.88 17.06 -30.49
N ASP A 333 19.10 18.35 -30.78
CA ASP A 333 18.70 18.95 -32.05
C ASP A 333 19.43 18.30 -33.24
N LYS A 334 20.74 18.03 -33.10
CA LYS A 334 21.52 17.35 -34.16
C LYS A 334 21.11 15.88 -34.30
N GLN A 335 20.78 15.22 -33.19
CA GLN A 335 20.25 13.87 -33.24
C GLN A 335 18.95 13.82 -34.03
N HIS A 336 18.02 14.74 -33.77
CA HIS A 336 16.75 14.79 -34.47
C HIS A 336 16.94 15.00 -35.98
N ILE A 337 17.83 15.93 -36.37
CA ILE A 337 18.20 16.13 -37.78
C ILE A 337 18.79 14.86 -38.39
N ALA A 338 19.66 14.15 -37.66
CA ALA A 338 20.26 12.92 -38.16
C ALA A 338 19.21 11.80 -38.39
N GLU A 339 18.25 11.67 -37.48
CA GLU A 339 17.14 10.70 -37.61
C GLU A 339 16.25 11.04 -38.81
N GLU A 340 15.91 12.32 -39.01
CA GLU A 340 15.14 12.81 -40.16
C GLU A 340 15.86 12.55 -41.48
N VAL A 341 17.16 12.87 -41.57
CA VAL A 341 17.98 12.63 -42.77
C VAL A 341 18.05 11.14 -43.11
N ILE A 342 18.16 10.27 -42.12
CA ILE A 342 18.14 8.81 -42.33
C ILE A 342 16.78 8.38 -42.86
N ALA A 343 15.69 8.80 -42.20
CA ALA A 343 14.33 8.47 -42.60
C ALA A 343 14.02 8.90 -44.04
N ASP A 344 14.33 10.15 -44.40
CA ASP A 344 14.12 10.69 -45.74
C ASP A 344 14.99 10.01 -46.80
N GLY A 345 16.24 9.68 -46.42
CA GLY A 345 17.20 9.00 -47.28
C GLY A 345 16.81 7.55 -47.62
N MET A 346 16.02 6.89 -46.77
CA MET A 346 15.72 5.46 -46.91
C MET A 346 15.02 5.11 -48.21
N THR A 347 14.14 5.96 -48.74
CA THR A 347 13.47 5.71 -50.02
C THR A 347 14.48 5.48 -51.15
N LYS A 348 15.55 6.28 -51.18
CA LYS A 348 16.61 6.14 -52.19
C LYS A 348 17.48 4.91 -51.90
N VAL A 349 17.81 4.66 -50.63
CA VAL A 349 18.58 3.48 -50.23
C VAL A 349 17.88 2.19 -50.67
N GLU A 350 16.56 2.09 -50.46
CA GLU A 350 15.73 0.96 -50.85
C GLU A 350 15.67 0.77 -52.38
N GLN A 351 15.64 1.85 -53.17
CA GLN A 351 15.71 1.78 -54.64
C GLN A 351 16.99 1.12 -55.17
N TYR A 352 18.10 1.23 -54.44
CA TYR A 352 19.36 0.58 -54.78
C TYR A 352 19.55 -0.77 -54.08
N GLY A 353 18.50 -1.33 -53.48
CA GLY A 353 18.53 -2.63 -52.80
C GLY A 353 19.12 -2.60 -51.39
N GLY A 354 19.35 -1.41 -50.81
CA GLY A 354 19.75 -1.27 -49.42
C GLY A 354 18.54 -1.40 -48.47
N SER A 355 18.75 -1.99 -47.29
CA SER A 355 17.68 -2.23 -46.32
C SER A 355 17.79 -1.39 -45.05
N ASN A 356 18.92 -0.69 -44.86
CA ASN A 356 19.25 0.02 -43.63
C ASN A 356 20.24 1.18 -43.89
N ALA A 357 20.37 2.09 -42.94
CA ALA A 357 21.33 3.20 -42.97
C ALA A 357 21.78 3.57 -41.55
N ALA A 358 22.96 4.18 -41.45
CA ALA A 358 23.54 4.63 -40.19
C ALA A 358 24.26 5.97 -40.39
N LEU A 359 24.32 6.78 -39.32
CA LEU A 359 24.96 8.10 -39.30
C LEU A 359 25.59 8.32 -37.92
N VAL A 360 26.84 8.78 -37.90
CA VAL A 360 27.50 9.28 -36.69
C VAL A 360 28.04 10.67 -36.98
N SER A 361 27.72 11.63 -36.11
CA SER A 361 28.23 13.00 -36.18
C SER A 361 29.18 13.24 -35.00
N LEU A 362 30.36 13.78 -35.28
CA LEU A 362 31.41 14.04 -34.30
C LEU A 362 31.78 15.51 -34.27
N ASP A 363 32.09 16.02 -33.08
CA ASP A 363 32.84 17.26 -32.94
C ASP A 363 34.30 17.03 -33.36
N ALA A 364 34.76 17.73 -34.40
CA ALA A 364 36.07 17.49 -35.01
C ALA A 364 37.25 17.86 -34.10
N HIS A 365 37.05 18.70 -33.08
CA HIS A 365 38.11 19.14 -32.18
C HIS A 365 38.26 18.22 -30.97
N THR A 366 37.14 17.69 -30.48
CA THR A 366 37.07 16.93 -29.22
C THR A 366 36.84 15.44 -29.41
N GLY A 367 36.36 15.02 -30.59
CA GLY A 367 35.95 13.65 -30.87
C GLY A 367 34.62 13.25 -30.21
N GLN A 368 33.91 14.21 -29.59
CA GLN A 368 32.63 13.95 -28.95
C GLN A 368 31.57 13.54 -29.97
N ILE A 369 30.79 12.50 -29.66
CA ILE A 369 29.65 12.10 -30.48
C ILE A 369 28.50 13.06 -30.24
N LEU A 370 28.09 13.78 -31.28
CA LEU A 370 26.99 14.75 -31.25
C LEU A 370 25.66 14.15 -31.68
N ALA A 371 25.68 13.15 -32.55
CA ALA A 371 24.52 12.37 -32.98
C ALA A 371 24.94 10.94 -33.38
N MET A 372 24.10 9.95 -33.12
CA MET A 372 24.32 8.55 -33.48
C MET A 372 23.00 7.86 -33.85
N VAL A 373 22.91 7.39 -35.09
CA VAL A 373 21.80 6.60 -35.63
C VAL A 373 22.40 5.33 -36.22
N GLY A 374 22.06 4.17 -35.66
CA GLY A 374 22.59 2.87 -36.09
C GLY A 374 21.71 2.10 -37.06
N SER A 375 20.45 2.51 -37.23
CA SER A 375 19.48 1.88 -38.13
C SER A 375 18.37 2.83 -38.55
N LYS A 376 17.65 2.47 -39.62
CA LYS A 376 16.47 3.20 -40.11
C LYS A 376 15.30 3.21 -39.14
N ASP A 377 15.16 2.12 -38.38
CA ASP A 377 14.19 1.97 -37.31
C ASP A 377 14.83 1.08 -36.25
N TYR A 378 14.95 1.62 -35.04
CA TYR A 378 15.52 0.89 -33.90
C TYR A 378 14.53 -0.13 -33.32
N TYR A 379 13.22 0.10 -33.50
CA TYR A 379 12.16 -0.73 -32.90
C TYR A 379 11.55 -1.75 -33.87
N ALA A 380 12.01 -1.77 -35.12
CA ALA A 380 11.63 -2.80 -36.08
C ALA A 380 12.13 -4.17 -35.63
N ALA A 381 11.41 -5.23 -36.02
CA ALA A 381 11.87 -6.59 -35.80
C ALA A 381 13.16 -6.84 -36.61
N ASP A 382 14.13 -7.51 -35.99
CA ASP A 382 15.33 -8.00 -36.70
C ASP A 382 14.90 -8.93 -37.85
N TYR A 383 15.55 -8.77 -39.00
CA TYR A 383 15.29 -9.51 -40.23
C TYR A 383 15.66 -10.99 -40.15
#